data_AF-A0A0Q5DF21-F1
#
_entry.id   AF-A0A0Q5DF21-F1
#
_cell.length_a   1.000
_cell.length_b   1.000
_cell.length_c   1.000
_cell.angle_alpha   90.00
_cell.angle_beta   90.00
_cell.angle_gamma   90.00
#
_symmetry.space_group_name_H-M   'P 1'
#
loop_
_entity.id
_entity.type
_entity.pdbx_description
1 polymer ?
#
loop_
_entity_poly.entity_id
_entity_poly.type
_entity_poly.pdbx_seq_one_letter_code
_entity_poly.pdbx_strand_id
1 'polypeptide(L)'
;MTVRKHIEEVEQETVQKRRRTCADRLRHNLAERQRRRRGDDPAGKVFLQLLGLLSGALALLPPLPDFYVTCGSRHSAAGRVASREALPRSDQRASLDRHDAEDRGPTAYAMERGIEPVFYRLSSRAAPSWSKLVKDLKRRQTSERARLLLEYRVPPEAVEWLRHVISLECWSALLQLGRDGADDDAIAAAALAEARRWKATLVQMQSDPAPAADDAGNAAPPAGPKPK
;
A
#
# COMPACT_ATOMS: atom_id res chain seq x y z
N MET A 1 -66.80 -2.76 -31.91
CA MET A 1 -65.51 -3.37 -32.32
C MET A 1 -64.27 -2.72 -31.67
N THR A 2 -64.43 -1.88 -30.65
CA THR A 2 -63.33 -1.08 -30.07
C THR A 2 -62.71 -1.69 -28.80
N VAL A 3 -63.40 -2.64 -28.17
CA VAL A 3 -62.98 -3.22 -26.88
C VAL A 3 -61.85 -4.26 -27.03
N ARG A 4 -61.69 -4.88 -28.21
CA ARG A 4 -60.61 -5.87 -28.44
C ARG A 4 -59.22 -5.24 -28.59
N LYS A 5 -59.11 -3.97 -29.03
CA LYS A 5 -57.81 -3.32 -29.19
C LYS A 5 -57.12 -2.98 -27.86
N HIS A 6 -57.88 -2.64 -26.83
CA HIS A 6 -57.28 -2.32 -25.53
C HIS A 6 -56.83 -3.55 -24.73
N ILE A 7 -57.29 -4.75 -25.08
CA ILE A 7 -56.84 -5.97 -24.40
C ILE A 7 -55.46 -6.40 -24.92
N GLU A 8 -55.16 -6.18 -26.21
CA GLU A 8 -53.84 -6.49 -26.77
C GLU A 8 -52.74 -5.50 -26.35
N GLU A 9 -53.08 -4.23 -26.09
CA GLU A 9 -52.12 -3.23 -25.59
C GLU A 9 -51.67 -3.47 -24.14
N VAL A 10 -52.55 -4.02 -23.29
CA VAL A 10 -52.21 -4.30 -21.88
C VAL A 10 -51.35 -5.55 -21.74
N GLU A 11 -51.43 -6.51 -22.68
CA GLU A 11 -50.68 -7.76 -22.59
C GLU A 11 -49.19 -7.62 -22.94
N GLN A 12 -48.80 -6.59 -23.72
CA GLN A 12 -47.40 -6.37 -24.10
C GLN A 12 -46.55 -5.68 -23.02
N GLU A 13 -47.15 -5.14 -21.94
CA GLU A 13 -46.41 -4.42 -20.90
C GLU A 13 -45.91 -5.31 -19.75
N THR A 14 -46.12 -6.63 -19.84
CA THR A 14 -45.56 -7.61 -18.89
C THR A 14 -44.23 -8.20 -19.40
N VAL A 15 -43.39 -7.36 -20.03
CA VAL A 15 -41.99 -7.70 -20.32
C VAL A 15 -41.26 -7.94 -19.01
N GLN A 16 -41.27 -9.21 -18.62
CA GLN A 16 -40.42 -9.90 -17.66
C GLN A 16 -39.43 -8.98 -16.93
N LYS A 17 -39.83 -8.50 -15.74
CA LYS A 17 -38.90 -8.10 -14.68
C LYS A 17 -38.12 -9.33 -14.22
N ARG A 18 -37.23 -9.85 -15.08
CA ARG A 18 -36.19 -10.82 -14.68
C ARG A 18 -35.39 -10.14 -13.59
N ARG A 19 -35.54 -10.63 -12.36
CA ARG A 19 -34.76 -10.22 -11.20
C ARG A 19 -33.28 -10.33 -11.59
N ARG A 20 -32.64 -9.20 -11.88
CA ARG A 20 -31.22 -9.15 -12.25
C ARG A 20 -30.45 -9.82 -11.12
N THR A 21 -29.82 -10.95 -11.44
CA THR A 21 -29.03 -11.72 -10.48
C THR A 21 -27.89 -10.83 -9.96
N CYS A 22 -27.45 -11.04 -8.71
CA CYS A 22 -26.31 -10.28 -8.17
C CYS A 22 -25.06 -10.40 -9.05
N ALA A 23 -24.92 -11.50 -9.80
CA ALA A 23 -23.84 -11.70 -10.75
C ALA A 23 -23.85 -10.66 -11.90
N ASP A 24 -25.02 -10.30 -12.43
CA ASP A 24 -25.12 -9.28 -13.49
C ASP A 24 -24.80 -7.88 -12.98
N ARG A 25 -25.21 -7.54 -11.76
CA ARG A 25 -24.82 -6.28 -11.12
C ARG A 25 -23.30 -6.18 -10.88
N LEU A 26 -22.66 -7.30 -10.55
CA LEU A 26 -21.20 -7.37 -10.40
C LEU A 26 -20.50 -7.18 -11.76
N ARG A 27 -20.95 -7.87 -12.81
CA ARG A 27 -20.41 -7.74 -14.17
C ARG A 27 -20.53 -6.32 -14.69
N HIS A 28 -21.68 -5.68 -14.46
CA HIS A 28 -21.89 -4.28 -14.85
C HIS A 28 -20.92 -3.33 -14.14
N ASN A 29 -20.77 -3.47 -12.82
CA ASN A 29 -19.81 -2.65 -12.04
C ASN A 29 -18.35 -2.84 -12.48
N LEU A 30 -17.95 -4.07 -12.83
CA LEU A 30 -16.60 -4.34 -13.33
C LEU A 30 -16.37 -3.70 -14.71
N ALA A 31 -17.33 -3.81 -15.62
CA ALA A 31 -17.26 -3.16 -16.92
C ALA A 31 -17.17 -1.64 -16.80
N GLU A 32 -17.91 -1.05 -15.86
CA GLU A 32 -17.87 0.39 -15.61
C GLU A 32 -16.53 0.86 -15.03
N ARG A 33 -15.95 0.08 -14.08
CA ARG A 33 -14.60 0.36 -13.55
C ARG A 33 -13.51 0.20 -14.61
N GLN A 34 -13.63 -0.78 -15.49
CA GLN A 34 -12.70 -0.93 -16.62
C GLN A 34 -12.80 0.23 -17.59
N ARG A 35 -14.00 0.74 -17.89
CA ARG A 35 -14.19 1.94 -18.70
C ARG A 35 -13.57 3.18 -18.04
N ARG A 36 -13.74 3.36 -16.72
CA ARG A 36 -13.08 4.46 -15.99
C ARG A 36 -11.55 4.37 -15.99
N ARG A 37 -10.98 3.17 -16.03
CA ARG A 37 -9.53 2.97 -16.13
C ARG A 37 -8.98 3.04 -17.56
N ARG A 38 -9.82 2.79 -18.56
CA ARG A 38 -9.47 2.88 -20.00
C ARG A 38 -9.85 4.22 -20.63
N GLY A 39 -10.57 5.07 -19.91
CA GLY A 39 -10.97 6.40 -20.37
C GLY A 39 -9.75 7.28 -20.53
N ASP A 40 -9.30 7.41 -21.77
CA ASP A 40 -8.55 8.52 -22.38
C ASP A 40 -7.75 9.44 -21.45
N ASP A 41 -6.88 8.89 -20.61
CA ASP A 41 -5.77 9.67 -20.09
C ASP A 41 -4.74 9.79 -21.23
N PRO A 42 -4.57 10.97 -21.87
CA PRO A 42 -3.57 11.15 -22.92
C PRO A 42 -2.16 10.83 -22.38
N ALA A 43 -1.94 11.06 -21.09
CA ALA A 43 -0.71 10.71 -20.40
C ALA A 43 -0.39 9.20 -20.43
N GLY A 44 -1.40 8.34 -20.31
CA GLY A 44 -1.21 6.89 -20.35
C GLY A 44 -0.76 6.38 -21.73
N LYS A 45 -1.29 6.97 -22.80
CA LYS A 45 -0.89 6.65 -24.19
C LYS A 45 0.56 7.07 -24.46
N VAL A 46 0.94 8.28 -24.06
CA VAL A 46 2.32 8.77 -24.21
C VAL A 46 3.28 7.89 -23.41
N PHE A 47 2.92 7.51 -22.18
CA PHE A 47 3.75 6.63 -21.36
C PHE A 47 3.97 5.25 -22.00
N LEU A 48 2.93 4.63 -22.55
CA LEU A 48 3.04 3.36 -23.27
C LEU A 48 3.89 3.49 -24.55
N GLN A 49 3.75 4.60 -25.27
CA GLN A 49 4.57 4.88 -26.45
C GLN A 49 6.05 5.06 -26.08
N LEU A 50 6.34 5.77 -24.98
CA LEU A 50 7.69 6.00 -24.48
C LEU A 50 8.34 4.70 -24.00
N LEU A 51 7.59 3.83 -23.31
CA LEU A 51 8.01 2.47 -22.95
C LEU A 51 8.29 1.61 -24.20
N GLY A 52 7.44 1.70 -25.23
CA GLY A 52 7.63 0.99 -26.49
C GLY A 52 8.91 1.43 -27.21
N LEU A 53 9.15 2.75 -27.29
CA LEU A 53 10.36 3.31 -27.88
C LEU A 53 11.61 2.93 -27.08
N LEU A 54 11.55 3.00 -25.75
CA LEU A 54 12.66 2.60 -24.88
C LEU A 54 12.99 1.10 -25.06
N SER A 55 11.97 0.25 -25.15
CA SER A 55 12.14 -1.18 -25.41
C SER A 55 12.74 -1.46 -26.78
N GLY A 56 12.32 -0.72 -27.82
CA GLY A 56 12.90 -0.83 -29.15
C GLY A 56 14.35 -0.34 -29.20
N ALA A 57 14.66 0.77 -28.51
CA ALA A 57 16.01 1.28 -28.39
C ALA A 57 16.94 0.29 -27.67
N LEU A 58 16.47 -0.32 -26.58
CA LEU A 58 17.23 -1.35 -25.85
C LEU A 58 17.52 -2.60 -26.69
N ALA A 59 16.64 -2.95 -27.63
CA ALA A 59 16.87 -4.08 -28.55
C ALA A 59 17.94 -3.79 -29.62
N LEU A 60 18.20 -2.51 -29.90
CA LEU A 60 19.24 -2.07 -30.84
C LEU A 60 20.61 -1.87 -30.18
N LEU A 61 20.68 -1.87 -28.83
CA LEU A 61 21.97 -1.86 -28.16
C LEU A 61 22.65 -3.23 -28.34
N PRO A 62 23.96 -3.25 -28.66
CA PRO A 62 24.73 -4.48 -28.64
C PRO A 62 24.65 -5.10 -27.24
N PRO A 63 24.63 -6.44 -27.13
CA PRO A 63 24.58 -7.11 -25.84
C PRO A 63 25.74 -6.60 -24.98
N LEU A 64 25.41 -5.84 -23.93
CA LEU A 64 26.40 -5.41 -22.97
C LEU A 64 26.95 -6.67 -22.29
N PRO A 65 28.28 -6.76 -22.07
CA PRO A 65 28.86 -7.88 -21.35
C PRO A 65 28.13 -8.01 -20.02
N ASP A 66 27.66 -9.23 -19.72
CA ASP A 66 26.81 -9.53 -18.58
C ASP A 66 27.41 -8.97 -17.28
N PHE A 67 26.94 -7.81 -16.86
CA PHE A 67 27.12 -7.38 -15.48
C PHE A 67 26.15 -8.22 -14.67
N TYR A 68 26.66 -9.30 -14.12
CA TYR A 68 25.99 -10.13 -13.11
C TYR A 68 25.76 -9.29 -11.86
N VAL A 69 24.76 -8.40 -11.94
CA VAL A 69 24.07 -7.88 -10.78
C VAL A 69 23.33 -9.06 -10.22
N THR A 70 23.89 -9.66 -9.18
CA THR A 70 23.24 -10.61 -8.29
C THR A 70 22.13 -9.90 -7.52
N CYS A 71 21.14 -9.36 -8.24
CA CYS A 71 19.83 -9.10 -7.70
C CYS A 71 19.25 -10.47 -7.41
N GLY A 72 19.35 -10.89 -6.14
CA GLY A 72 18.67 -12.03 -5.56
C GLY A 72 17.16 -11.87 -5.69
N SER A 73 16.66 -12.00 -6.92
CA SER A 73 15.28 -12.30 -7.21
C SER A 73 15.06 -13.68 -6.63
N ARG A 74 14.54 -13.70 -5.40
CA ARG A 74 13.81 -14.85 -4.87
C ARG A 74 12.58 -15.02 -5.75
N HIS A 75 12.80 -15.48 -6.97
CA HIS A 75 11.81 -16.23 -7.70
C HIS A 75 11.52 -17.43 -6.80
N SER A 76 10.44 -17.31 -6.03
CA SER A 76 9.68 -18.47 -5.63
C SER A 76 9.60 -19.36 -6.85
N ALA A 77 10.28 -20.49 -6.77
CA ALA A 77 10.14 -21.59 -7.67
C ALA A 77 8.66 -22.00 -7.65
N ALA A 78 7.86 -21.35 -8.49
CA ALA A 78 6.62 -21.90 -8.98
C ALA A 78 7.04 -23.09 -9.81
N GLY A 79 7.12 -24.24 -9.14
CA GLY A 79 7.28 -25.52 -9.81
C GLY A 79 6.29 -25.59 -10.95
N ARG A 80 6.80 -25.86 -12.15
CA ARG A 80 6.02 -26.42 -13.24
C ARG A 80 5.37 -27.69 -12.68
N VAL A 81 4.11 -27.59 -12.27
CA VAL A 81 3.28 -28.76 -12.08
C VAL A 81 2.98 -29.26 -13.49
N ALA A 82 3.64 -30.37 -13.82
CA ALA A 82 3.36 -31.14 -15.01
C ALA A 82 1.86 -31.43 -15.09
N SER A 83 1.30 -31.21 -16.28
CA SER A 83 0.06 -31.85 -16.72
C SER A 83 0.13 -33.33 -16.38
N ARG A 84 -0.67 -33.78 -15.41
CA ARG A 84 -0.97 -35.19 -15.25
C ARG A 84 -2.37 -35.40 -14.72
N GLU A 85 -3.20 -35.82 -15.66
CA GLU A 85 -4.35 -36.72 -15.53
C GLU A 85 -5.52 -36.29 -14.63
N ALA A 86 -6.64 -36.09 -15.33
CA ALA A 86 -7.98 -36.04 -14.80
C ALA A 86 -8.24 -37.24 -13.87
N LEU A 87 -8.55 -36.95 -12.62
CA LEU A 87 -9.24 -37.87 -11.70
C LEU A 87 -10.57 -37.23 -11.30
N PRO A 88 -11.64 -38.04 -11.16
CA PRO A 88 -13.01 -37.57 -11.12
C PRO A 88 -13.33 -36.86 -9.80
N ARG A 89 -14.23 -35.89 -9.91
CA ARG A 89 -14.94 -35.24 -8.80
C ARG A 89 -15.56 -36.31 -7.89
N SER A 90 -14.91 -36.61 -6.76
CA SER A 90 -15.53 -37.34 -5.68
C SER A 90 -16.37 -36.38 -4.84
N ASP A 91 -17.65 -36.69 -4.73
CA ASP A 91 -18.62 -36.11 -3.82
C ASP A 91 -18.06 -35.93 -2.41
N GLN A 92 -17.64 -34.71 -2.06
CA GLN A 92 -17.38 -34.33 -0.67
C GLN A 92 -18.62 -33.59 -0.13
N ARG A 93 -19.72 -34.34 -0.06
CA ARG A 93 -20.90 -33.96 0.72
C ARG A 93 -20.77 -34.55 2.13
N ALA A 94 -20.83 -33.66 3.10
CA ALA A 94 -21.21 -33.91 4.50
C ALA A 94 -20.33 -34.89 5.31
N SER A 95 -19.36 -34.34 6.03
CA SER A 95 -18.98 -34.84 7.36
C SER A 95 -18.71 -33.63 8.25
N LEU A 96 -19.75 -33.21 8.96
CA LEU A 96 -19.80 -32.03 9.84
C LEU A 96 -19.97 -32.44 11.31
N ASP A 97 -19.56 -33.66 11.68
CA ASP A 97 -19.91 -34.21 13.00
C ASP A 97 -18.77 -35.02 13.65
N ARG A 98 -17.57 -34.44 13.66
CA ARG A 98 -16.48 -34.89 14.54
C ARG A 98 -15.86 -33.66 15.20
N HIS A 99 -16.49 -33.27 16.29
CA HIS A 99 -16.06 -32.20 17.19
C HIS A 99 -14.74 -32.62 17.85
N ASP A 100 -13.63 -32.18 17.26
CA ASP A 100 -12.28 -32.20 17.81
C ASP A 100 -12.22 -31.34 19.09
N ALA A 101 -12.29 -32.00 20.25
CA ALA A 101 -12.00 -31.37 21.54
C ALA A 101 -10.49 -31.20 21.79
N GLU A 102 -9.65 -31.91 21.05
CA GLU A 102 -8.20 -31.95 21.27
C GLU A 102 -7.39 -31.00 20.36
N ASP A 103 -8.03 -30.40 19.35
CA ASP A 103 -7.38 -29.40 18.49
C ASP A 103 -7.59 -27.96 19.00
N ARG A 104 -8.05 -27.84 20.25
CA ARG A 104 -7.99 -26.62 21.05
C ARG A 104 -6.53 -26.35 21.40
N GLY A 105 -5.79 -25.85 20.41
CA GLY A 105 -4.39 -25.48 20.55
C GLY A 105 -4.14 -24.53 21.75
N PRO A 106 -2.87 -24.22 22.06
CA PRO A 106 -2.45 -23.50 23.28
C PRO A 106 -3.27 -22.24 23.63
N THR A 107 -3.88 -21.60 22.63
CA THR A 107 -4.79 -20.47 22.72
C THR A 107 -6.07 -20.75 23.53
N ALA A 108 -6.65 -21.94 23.41
CA ALA A 108 -7.88 -22.31 24.10
C ALA A 108 -7.65 -22.45 25.61
N TYR A 109 -6.48 -22.96 26.00
CA TYR A 109 -6.06 -23.08 27.40
C TYR A 109 -5.86 -21.72 28.09
N ALA A 110 -5.38 -20.72 27.35
CA ALA A 110 -5.23 -19.35 27.87
C ALA A 110 -6.57 -18.64 28.08
N MET A 111 -7.52 -18.84 27.16
CA MET A 111 -8.87 -18.27 27.27
C MET A 111 -9.68 -18.88 28.41
N GLU A 112 -9.52 -20.18 28.67
CA GLU A 112 -10.22 -20.90 29.74
C GLU A 112 -9.77 -20.48 31.15
N ARG A 113 -8.60 -19.82 31.26
CA ARG A 113 -8.05 -19.30 32.52
C ARG A 113 -8.35 -17.81 32.76
N GLY A 114 -9.07 -17.14 31.85
CA GLY A 114 -9.42 -15.72 31.98
C GLY A 114 -8.23 -14.76 31.91
N ILE A 115 -7.05 -15.26 31.51
CA ILE A 115 -5.89 -14.42 31.22
C ILE A 115 -6.11 -13.89 29.82
N GLU A 116 -6.76 -12.74 29.70
CA GLU A 116 -6.89 -12.01 28.44
C GLU A 116 -5.59 -11.22 28.22
N PRO A 117 -4.65 -11.69 27.39
CA PRO A 117 -3.45 -10.92 27.15
C PRO A 117 -3.85 -9.80 26.17
N VAL A 118 -3.60 -8.55 26.55
CA VAL A 118 -4.07 -7.33 25.85
C VAL A 118 -3.74 -7.33 24.34
N PHE A 119 -2.77 -8.13 23.90
CA PHE A 119 -2.33 -8.23 22.51
C PHE A 119 -2.78 -9.50 21.75
N TYR A 120 -3.50 -10.45 22.35
CA TYR A 120 -4.02 -11.62 21.62
C TYR A 120 -5.17 -11.31 20.65
N ARG A 121 -5.68 -10.08 20.63
CA ARG A 121 -6.66 -9.64 19.63
C ARG A 121 -6.10 -9.56 18.20
N LEU A 122 -4.79 -9.76 18.01
CA LEU A 122 -4.11 -9.65 16.72
C LEU A 122 -3.66 -10.99 16.12
N SER A 123 -4.34 -12.10 16.43
CA SER A 123 -4.21 -13.41 15.77
C SER A 123 -2.83 -14.08 15.88
N SER A 124 -2.81 -15.40 15.98
CA SER A 124 -1.65 -16.30 15.91
C SER A 124 -0.86 -16.24 14.59
N ARG A 125 -1.06 -15.20 13.78
CA ARG A 125 -0.29 -14.91 12.57
C ARG A 125 0.91 -14.06 12.97
N ALA A 126 2.09 -14.45 12.51
CA ALA A 126 3.33 -13.70 12.69
C ALA A 126 3.08 -12.20 12.50
N ALA A 127 3.63 -11.39 13.41
CA ALA A 127 3.45 -9.95 13.40
C ALA A 127 3.80 -9.41 11.99
N PRO A 128 3.00 -8.47 11.45
CA PRO A 128 3.26 -7.95 10.11
C PRO A 128 4.68 -7.41 10.02
N SER A 129 5.37 -7.69 8.92
CA SER A 129 6.72 -7.15 8.71
C SER A 129 6.71 -5.63 8.64
N TRP A 130 7.81 -4.99 9.02
CA TRP A 130 7.96 -3.53 8.98
C TRP A 130 7.57 -2.94 7.62
N SER A 131 8.11 -3.48 6.53
CA SER A 131 7.78 -3.07 5.15
C SER A 131 6.29 -3.20 4.82
N LYS A 132 5.57 -4.15 5.44
CA LYS A 132 4.13 -4.30 5.28
C LYS A 132 3.39 -3.19 6.02
N LEU A 133 3.79 -2.87 7.26
CA LEU A 133 3.22 -1.75 8.00
C LEU A 133 3.40 -0.41 7.27
N VAL A 134 4.59 -0.16 6.71
CA VAL A 134 4.83 1.06 5.92
C VAL A 134 3.99 1.10 4.63
N LYS A 135 3.73 -0.05 4.00
CA LYS A 135 2.79 -0.13 2.87
C LYS A 135 1.33 0.08 3.28
N ASP A 136 0.95 -0.40 4.45
CA ASP A 136 -0.40 -0.26 5.00
C ASP A 136 -0.67 1.17 5.50
N LEU A 137 0.36 1.94 5.86
CA LEU A 137 0.28 3.38 6.13
C LEU A 137 -0.24 4.17 4.92
N LYS A 138 0.15 3.79 3.70
CA LYS A 138 -0.33 4.43 2.45
C LYS A 138 -1.80 4.17 2.15
N ARG A 139 -2.40 3.16 2.79
CA ARG A 139 -3.78 2.76 2.54
C ARG A 139 -4.69 3.43 3.57
N ARG A 140 -5.61 4.28 3.10
CA ARG A 140 -6.55 5.04 3.95
C ARG A 140 -7.29 4.20 5.00
N GLN A 141 -7.62 2.94 4.72
CA GLN A 141 -8.38 2.07 5.63
C GLN A 141 -7.54 1.42 6.72
N THR A 142 -6.24 1.22 6.49
CA THR A 142 -5.35 0.50 7.41
C THR A 142 -4.28 1.39 8.03
N SER A 143 -4.26 2.68 7.67
CA SER A 143 -3.23 3.63 8.08
C SER A 143 -3.19 3.81 9.60
N GLU A 144 -4.34 4.00 10.26
CA GLU A 144 -4.39 4.17 11.71
C GLU A 144 -3.89 2.92 12.45
N ARG A 145 -4.31 1.74 12.00
CA ARG A 145 -3.86 0.47 12.59
C ARG A 145 -2.37 0.25 12.39
N ALA A 146 -1.85 0.56 11.21
CA ALA A 146 -0.42 0.48 10.93
C ALA A 146 0.38 1.47 11.78
N ARG A 147 -0.14 2.70 11.97
CA ARG A 147 0.45 3.71 12.83
C ARG A 147 0.58 3.23 14.27
N LEU A 148 -0.48 2.69 14.86
CA LEU A 148 -0.43 2.17 16.23
C LEU A 148 0.60 1.04 16.41
N LEU A 149 0.69 0.14 15.42
CA LEU A 149 1.67 -0.95 15.46
C LEU A 149 3.11 -0.46 15.32
N LEU A 150 3.33 0.60 14.54
CA LEU A 150 4.64 1.23 14.44
C LEU A 150 5.01 1.99 15.72
N GLU A 151 4.08 2.74 16.30
CA GLU A 151 4.29 3.44 17.58
C GLU A 151 4.58 2.46 18.73
N TYR A 152 4.06 1.23 18.67
CA TYR A 152 4.38 0.19 19.66
C TYR A 152 5.79 -0.40 19.51
N ARG A 153 6.30 -0.51 18.28
CA ARG A 153 7.65 -1.07 18.03
C ARG A 153 8.77 -0.08 18.22
N VAL A 154 8.47 1.21 18.03
CA VAL A 154 9.46 2.28 18.15
C VAL A 154 9.50 2.74 19.62
N PRO A 155 10.70 2.91 20.22
CA PRO A 155 10.82 3.40 21.58
C PRO A 155 10.19 4.80 21.71
N PRO A 156 9.59 5.13 22.88
CA PRO A 156 8.77 6.32 23.05
C PRO A 156 9.51 7.63 22.73
N GLU A 157 10.82 7.67 22.96
CA GLU A 157 11.68 8.82 22.65
C GLU A 157 11.75 9.18 21.16
N ALA A 158 11.53 8.19 20.28
CA ALA A 158 11.56 8.32 18.83
C ALA A 158 10.15 8.42 18.20
N VAL A 159 9.08 8.34 19.00
CA VAL A 159 7.70 8.41 18.50
C VAL A 159 7.38 9.78 17.90
N GLU A 160 7.92 10.87 18.45
CA GLU A 160 7.73 12.21 17.90
C GLU A 160 8.33 12.35 16.50
N TRP A 161 9.57 11.86 16.33
CA TRP A 161 10.23 11.79 15.04
C TRP A 161 9.43 10.94 14.05
N LEU A 162 8.96 9.76 14.46
CA LEU A 162 8.12 8.90 13.62
C LEU A 162 6.85 9.64 13.15
N ARG A 163 6.16 10.33 14.06
CA ARG A 163 4.95 11.11 13.72
C ARG A 163 5.25 12.24 12.75
N HIS A 164 6.38 12.93 12.93
CA HIS A 164 6.86 13.95 12.00
C HIS A 164 7.12 13.37 10.61
N VAL A 165 7.84 12.25 10.50
CA VAL A 165 8.11 11.56 9.23
C VAL A 165 6.82 11.08 8.54
N ILE A 166 5.85 10.56 9.31
CA ILE A 166 4.53 10.18 8.76
C ILE A 166 3.78 11.41 8.25
N SER A 167 3.84 12.54 8.96
CA SER A 167 3.18 13.79 8.55
C SER A 167 3.76 14.37 7.26
N LEU A 168 5.06 14.16 7.03
CA LEU A 168 5.76 14.54 5.80
C LEU A 168 5.61 13.52 4.66
N GLU A 169 4.90 12.42 4.90
CA GLU A 169 4.74 11.30 3.97
C GLU A 169 6.09 10.75 3.44
N CYS A 170 7.15 10.83 4.23
CA CYS A 170 8.50 10.40 3.85
C CYS A 170 8.67 8.87 4.00
N TRP A 171 7.93 8.10 3.19
CA TRP A 171 7.88 6.64 3.27
C TRP A 171 9.21 5.95 2.98
N SER A 172 10.08 6.56 2.18
CA SER A 172 11.39 5.99 1.84
C SER A 172 12.30 5.90 3.06
N ALA A 173 12.32 6.91 3.92
CA ALA A 173 13.07 6.91 5.18
C ALA A 173 12.63 5.76 6.09
N LEU A 174 11.31 5.57 6.22
CA LEU A 174 10.76 4.44 6.99
C LEU A 174 11.09 3.09 6.36
N LEU A 175 11.06 2.96 5.02
CA LEU A 175 11.44 1.71 4.36
C LEU A 175 12.93 1.38 4.47
N GLN A 176 13.80 2.40 4.51
CA GLN A 176 15.23 2.21 4.74
C GLN A 176 15.53 1.70 6.14
N LEU A 177 14.74 2.14 7.14
CA LEU A 177 14.91 1.72 8.53
C LEU A 177 14.71 0.21 8.75
N GLY A 178 13.72 -0.37 8.06
CA GLY A 178 13.43 -1.81 8.15
C GLY A 178 13.86 -2.61 6.92
N ARG A 179 14.86 -2.11 6.18
CA ARG A 179 15.45 -2.87 5.07
C ARG A 179 16.16 -4.11 5.66
N ASP A 180 16.22 -5.18 4.88
CA ASP A 180 16.96 -6.41 5.21
C ASP A 180 16.34 -7.36 6.25
N GLY A 181 15.07 -7.13 6.62
CA GLY A 181 14.43 -8.00 7.61
C GLY A 181 15.06 -7.85 8.99
N ALA A 182 15.58 -6.64 9.27
CA ALA A 182 16.04 -6.22 10.57
C ALA A 182 15.05 -6.64 11.66
N ASP A 183 15.59 -7.13 12.77
CA ASP A 183 14.81 -7.42 13.96
C ASP A 183 14.23 -6.13 14.54
N ASP A 184 13.22 -6.28 15.41
CA ASP A 184 12.55 -5.13 16.01
C ASP A 184 13.54 -4.29 16.87
N ASP A 185 14.59 -4.91 17.43
CA ASP A 185 15.62 -4.24 18.23
C ASP A 185 16.55 -3.35 17.36
N ALA A 186 17.01 -3.83 16.21
CA ALA A 186 17.80 -3.00 15.29
C ALA A 186 16.96 -1.85 14.71
N ILE A 187 15.68 -2.10 14.41
CA ILE A 187 14.75 -1.05 13.98
C ILE A 187 14.61 0.00 15.09
N ALA A 188 14.44 -0.42 16.35
CA ALA A 188 14.34 0.48 17.50
C ALA A 188 15.61 1.32 17.69
N ALA A 189 16.79 0.70 17.62
CA ALA A 189 18.08 1.40 17.76
C ALA A 189 18.30 2.42 16.64
N ALA A 190 17.98 2.06 15.39
CA ALA A 190 18.10 2.97 14.25
C ALA A 190 17.08 4.12 14.34
N ALA A 191 15.85 3.87 14.81
CA ALA A 191 14.85 4.91 15.04
C ALA A 191 15.33 5.93 16.08
N LEU A 192 15.97 5.48 17.17
CA LEU A 192 16.57 6.37 18.17
C LEU A 192 17.70 7.21 17.60
N ALA A 193 18.57 6.63 16.78
CA ALA A 193 19.66 7.36 16.16
C ALA A 193 19.14 8.49 15.26
N GLU A 194 18.14 8.22 14.42
CA GLU A 194 17.49 9.24 13.58
C GLU A 194 16.73 10.27 14.40
N ALA A 195 16.01 9.85 15.44
CA ALA A 195 15.32 10.78 16.33
C ALA A 195 16.29 11.75 17.03
N ARG A 196 17.47 11.28 17.44
CA ARG A 196 18.53 12.12 18.02
C ARG A 196 19.08 13.12 17.00
N ARG A 197 19.33 12.69 15.76
CA ARG A 197 19.75 13.58 14.66
C ARG A 197 18.72 14.67 14.40
N TRP A 198 17.45 14.29 14.31
CA TRP A 198 16.35 15.24 14.12
C TRP A 198 16.22 16.22 15.30
N LYS A 199 16.30 15.76 16.55
CA LYS A 199 16.31 16.64 17.73
C LYS A 199 17.50 17.62 17.70
N ALA A 200 18.68 17.17 17.29
CA ALA A 200 19.83 18.06 17.12
C ALA A 200 19.58 19.13 16.06
N THR A 201 18.92 18.79 14.94
CA THR A 201 18.54 19.80 13.93
C THR A 201 17.53 20.82 14.45
N LEU A 202 16.59 20.42 15.31
CA LEU A 202 15.66 21.36 15.95
C LEU A 202 16.38 22.33 16.88
N VAL A 203 17.30 21.84 17.71
CA VAL A 203 18.11 22.68 18.59
C VAL A 203 18.96 23.66 17.79
N GLN A 204 19.56 23.21 16.68
CA GLN A 204 20.32 24.08 15.77
C GLN A 204 19.43 25.19 15.19
N MET A 205 18.26 24.84 14.65
CA MET A 205 17.30 25.81 14.10
C MET A 205 16.80 26.81 15.14
N GLN A 206 16.72 26.43 16.41
CA GLN A 206 16.33 27.32 17.49
C GLN A 206 17.48 28.21 17.98
N SER A 207 18.72 27.75 17.82
CA SER A 207 19.93 28.44 18.31
C SER A 207 20.56 29.37 17.28
N ASP A 208 20.17 29.28 16.01
CA ASP A 208 20.47 30.30 15.01
C ASP A 208 19.40 31.41 15.13
N PRO A 209 19.60 32.46 15.96
CA PRO A 209 18.72 33.62 15.88
C PRO A 209 18.77 34.10 14.43
N ALA A 210 17.60 34.21 13.81
CA ALA A 210 17.43 34.68 12.44
C ALA A 210 18.48 35.76 12.20
N PRO A 211 19.39 35.58 11.22
CA PRO A 211 20.51 36.50 11.02
C PRO A 211 19.89 37.88 11.04
N ALA A 212 20.25 38.66 12.06
CA ALA A 212 19.76 40.02 12.18
C ALA A 212 19.95 40.58 10.78
N ALA A 213 18.83 40.90 10.13
CA ALA A 213 18.88 41.51 8.82
C ALA A 213 19.61 42.80 9.10
N ASP A 214 20.94 42.75 8.95
CA ASP A 214 21.79 43.90 9.03
C ASP A 214 21.15 44.82 8.03
N ASP A 215 20.55 45.86 8.60
CA ASP A 215 19.91 46.99 7.97
C ASP A 215 21.01 47.66 7.15
N ALA A 216 21.35 47.00 6.05
CA ALA A 216 22.38 47.37 5.11
C ALA A 216 21.77 48.51 4.32
N GLY A 217 21.86 49.67 4.96
CA GLY A 217 22.09 50.96 4.36
C GLY A 217 21.59 51.04 2.94
N ASN A 218 20.40 51.61 2.82
CA ASN A 218 19.95 52.35 1.65
C ASN A 218 20.99 53.45 1.31
N ALA A 219 22.16 53.06 0.81
CA ALA A 219 23.17 53.93 0.25
C ALA A 219 22.77 54.17 -1.19
N ALA A 220 22.00 55.23 -1.38
CA ALA A 220 21.63 55.76 -2.69
C ALA A 220 22.89 55.88 -3.58
N PRO A 221 22.85 55.40 -4.84
CA PRO A 221 23.97 55.60 -5.76
C PRO A 221 24.13 57.10 -6.06
N PRO A 222 25.36 57.67 -6.01
CA PRO A 222 25.57 59.06 -6.35
C PRO A 222 25.26 59.29 -7.84
N ALA A 223 24.38 60.25 -8.10
CA ALA A 223 23.98 60.67 -9.43
C ALA A 223 25.20 61.13 -10.25
N GLY A 224 25.50 60.41 -11.33
CA GLY A 224 26.52 60.83 -12.30
C GLY A 224 26.07 62.06 -13.12
N PRO A 225 27.01 62.89 -13.58
CA PRO A 225 26.70 64.13 -14.30
C PRO A 225 26.29 63.83 -15.76
N LYS A 226 25.27 64.55 -16.24
CA LYS A 226 24.82 64.49 -17.65
C LYS A 226 25.84 65.16 -18.59
N PRO A 227 26.21 64.53 -19.72
CA PRO A 227 26.96 65.21 -20.78
C PRO A 227 26.03 66.16 -21.56
N LYS A 228 26.62 67.27 -22.04
CA LYS A 228 26.00 68.30 -22.90
C LYS A 228 25.98 67.86 -24.35
#